data_AF-A0A2V6T5Q0-F1
#
_entry.id   AF-A0A2V6T5Q0-F1
#
_cell.length_a   1.000
_cell.length_b   1.000
_cell.length_c   1.000
_cell.angle_alpha   90.00
_cell.angle_beta   90.00
_cell.angle_gamma   90.00
#
_symmetry.space_group_name_H-M   'P 1'
#
loop_
_entity.id
_entity.type
_entity.pdbx_description
1 polymer ?
#
loop_
_entity_poly.entity_id
_entity_poly.type
_entity_poly.pdbx_seq_one_letter_code
_entity_poly.pdbx_strand_id
1 'polypeptide(L)'
;MTAAPAAGQAKILIVNADDFGLTAGVSRGILEAHRHGIVTSTTLLVNREIPPALIEELAASDLGVGVHLNLTLGSPVASAKRVPSLVDAEGRFIRDAREAAARASVDEARIELGTQIDAFRTIMGRFPTHLDS
;
A
#
# COMPACT_ATOMS: atom_id res chain seq x y z
N MET A 1 -37.05 -33.52 21.91
CA MET A 1 -35.94 -32.58 22.18
C MET A 1 -35.04 -32.57 20.95
N THR A 2 -35.21 -31.59 20.07
CA THR A 2 -34.34 -31.38 18.90
C THR A 2 -33.11 -30.60 19.36
N ALA A 3 -31.92 -31.16 19.17
CA ALA A 3 -30.66 -30.51 19.48
C ALA A 3 -30.52 -29.21 18.68
N ALA A 4 -30.11 -28.13 19.36
CA ALA A 4 -29.76 -26.88 18.71
C ALA A 4 -28.54 -27.09 17.79
N PRO A 5 -28.47 -26.41 16.63
CA PRO A 5 -27.30 -26.51 15.77
C PRO A 5 -26.08 -25.96 16.51
N ALA A 6 -24.93 -26.62 16.35
CA ALA A 6 -23.66 -26.14 16.88
C ALA A 6 -23.39 -24.74 16.32
N ALA A 7 -23.02 -23.79 17.20
CA ALA A 7 -22.65 -22.44 16.80
C ALA A 7 -21.50 -22.52 15.78
N GLY A 8 -21.81 -22.21 14.52
CA GLY A 8 -20.81 -22.18 13.45
C GLY A 8 -19.75 -21.13 13.76
N GLN A 9 -18.49 -21.46 13.54
CA GLN A 9 -17.37 -20.56 13.72
C GLN A 9 -17.63 -19.22 12.99
N ALA A 10 -17.54 -18.10 13.71
CA ALA A 10 -17.74 -16.78 13.13
C ALA A 10 -16.77 -16.56 11.97
N LYS A 11 -17.28 -16.07 10.83
CA LYS A 11 -16.47 -15.67 9.68
C LYS A 11 -15.94 -14.26 9.90
N ILE A 12 -14.64 -14.07 9.71
CA ILE A 12 -13.99 -12.76 9.76
C ILE A 12 -13.71 -12.31 8.33
N LEU A 13 -14.08 -11.09 7.98
CA LEU A 13 -13.83 -10.47 6.69
C LEU A 13 -13.04 -9.17 6.90
N ILE A 14 -11.94 -9.03 6.17
CA ILE A 14 -11.20 -7.77 6.04
C ILE A 14 -11.57 -7.19 4.68
N VAL A 15 -12.03 -5.94 4.67
CA VAL A 15 -12.29 -5.19 3.44
C VAL A 15 -11.20 -4.15 3.30
N ASN A 16 -10.22 -4.44 2.43
CA ASN A 16 -9.14 -3.52 2.12
C ASN A 16 -9.52 -2.62 0.95
N ALA A 17 -9.23 -1.34 1.06
CA ALA A 17 -9.27 -0.41 -0.07
C ALA A 17 -7.84 -0.01 -0.45
N ASP A 18 -7.44 -0.31 -1.67
CA ASP A 18 -6.08 -0.08 -2.16
C ASP A 18 -5.86 1.41 -2.50
N ASP A 19 -4.61 1.77 -2.79
CA ASP A 19 -4.23 3.06 -3.40
C ASP A 19 -4.41 4.31 -2.52
N PHE A 20 -4.38 4.20 -1.19
CA PHE A 20 -4.30 5.41 -0.36
C PHE A 20 -3.03 6.18 -0.72
N GLY A 21 -3.17 7.46 -1.07
CA GLY A 21 -2.07 8.31 -1.51
C GLY A 21 -1.88 8.40 -3.02
N LEU A 22 -2.64 7.63 -3.83
CA LEU A 22 -2.59 7.74 -5.29
C LEU A 22 -2.96 9.14 -5.77
N THR A 23 -4.07 9.66 -5.24
CA THR A 23 -4.50 11.06 -5.35
C THR A 23 -5.25 11.47 -4.08
N ALA A 24 -5.37 12.78 -3.84
CA ALA A 24 -6.19 13.28 -2.73
C ALA A 24 -7.67 12.85 -2.81
N GLY A 25 -8.21 12.71 -4.03
CA GLY A 25 -9.58 12.24 -4.24
C GLY A 25 -9.77 10.78 -3.83
N VAL A 26 -8.83 9.91 -4.21
CA VAL A 26 -8.84 8.49 -3.83
C VAL A 26 -8.74 8.33 -2.31
N SER A 27 -7.77 9.00 -1.66
CA SER A 27 -7.63 8.96 -0.20
C SER A 27 -8.89 9.41 0.53
N ARG A 28 -9.53 10.51 0.09
CA ARG A 28 -10.80 10.97 0.68
C ARG A 28 -11.92 9.95 0.51
N GLY A 29 -12.03 9.36 -0.67
CA GLY A 29 -13.01 8.31 -0.95
C GLY A 29 -12.83 7.09 -0.06
N ILE A 30 -11.58 6.67 0.20
CA ILE A 30 -11.27 5.58 1.13
C ILE A 30 -11.72 5.93 2.55
N LEU A 31 -11.40 7.13 3.04
CA LEU A 31 -11.80 7.58 4.37
C LEU A 31 -13.33 7.68 4.49
N GLU A 32 -14.02 8.13 3.44
CA GLU A 32 -15.48 8.16 3.38
C GLU A 32 -16.08 6.74 3.39
N ALA A 33 -15.52 5.82 2.61
CA ALA A 33 -15.94 4.42 2.56
C ALA A 33 -15.67 3.66 3.87
N HIS A 34 -14.66 4.09 4.64
CA HIS A 34 -14.44 3.61 6.00
C HIS A 34 -15.48 4.16 6.97
N ARG A 35 -15.72 5.48 6.95
CA ARG A 35 -16.65 6.15 7.88
C ARG A 35 -18.10 5.75 7.69
N HIS A 36 -18.51 5.54 6.44
CA HIS A 36 -19.92 5.34 6.07
C HIS A 36 -20.18 4.00 5.39
N GLY A 37 -19.19 3.11 5.32
CA GLY A 37 -19.26 1.85 4.60
C GLY A 37 -18.63 0.69 5.36
N ILE A 38 -18.08 -0.25 4.60
CA ILE A 38 -17.57 -1.53 5.13
C ILE A 38 -16.05 -1.62 5.10
N VAL A 39 -15.33 -0.57 4.69
CA VAL A 39 -13.86 -0.62 4.58
C VAL A 39 -13.26 -0.68 5.99
N THR A 40 -12.48 -1.72 6.23
CA THR A 40 -11.83 -1.99 7.53
C THR A 40 -10.32 -1.82 7.47
N SER A 41 -9.74 -1.73 6.26
CA SER A 41 -8.30 -1.64 6.04
C SER A 41 -7.99 -0.85 4.77
N THR A 42 -6.77 -0.32 4.68
CA THR A 42 -6.22 0.29 3.46
C THR A 42 -4.70 0.12 3.39
N THR A 43 -4.13 0.32 2.20
CA THR A 43 -2.69 0.28 1.96
C THR A 43 -2.18 1.57 1.33
N LEU A 44 -1.05 2.05 1.86
CA LEU A 44 -0.45 3.35 1.54
C LEU A 44 0.59 3.22 0.42
N LEU A 45 0.42 4.00 -0.65
CA LEU A 45 1.43 4.22 -1.69
C LEU A 45 2.44 5.28 -1.23
N VAL A 46 3.60 4.82 -0.73
CA VAL A 46 4.60 5.70 -0.09
C VAL A 46 5.46 6.50 -1.08
N ASN A 47 5.48 6.13 -2.36
CA ASN A 47 6.30 6.79 -3.39
C ASN A 47 5.57 7.97 -4.06
N ARG A 48 4.56 8.52 -3.39
CA ARG A 48 3.71 9.61 -3.87
C ARG A 48 3.73 10.75 -2.88
N GLU A 49 3.53 11.97 -3.38
CA GLU A 49 3.30 13.12 -2.51
C GLU A 49 1.86 13.07 -1.99
N ILE A 50 1.72 13.03 -0.67
CA ILE A 50 0.43 12.95 0.01
C ILE A 50 0.28 14.19 0.89
N PRO A 51 -0.84 14.94 0.77
CA PRO A 51 -1.11 16.06 1.66
C PRO A 51 -0.99 15.66 3.13
N PRO A 52 -0.26 16.41 3.98
CA PRO A 52 -0.08 16.07 5.39
C PRO A 52 -1.40 15.85 6.15
N ALA A 53 -2.42 16.66 5.84
CA ALA A 53 -3.75 16.51 6.44
C ALA A 53 -4.39 15.14 6.19
N LEU A 54 -4.15 14.50 5.03
CA LEU A 54 -4.67 13.16 4.74
C LEU A 54 -3.89 12.07 5.48
N ILE A 55 -2.59 12.28 5.72
CA ILE A 55 -1.79 11.37 6.55
C ILE A 55 -2.24 11.45 8.01
N GLU A 56 -2.44 12.66 8.53
CA GLU A 56 -2.97 12.90 9.88
C GLU A 56 -4.34 12.26 10.06
N GLU A 57 -5.24 12.44 9.09
CA GLU A 57 -6.59 11.87 9.10
C GLU A 57 -6.56 10.34 9.02
N LEU A 58 -5.68 9.76 8.20
CA LEU A 58 -5.48 8.30 8.15
C LEU A 58 -4.91 7.77 9.47
N ALA A 59 -3.92 8.45 10.05
CA ALA A 59 -3.29 8.05 11.30
C ALA A 59 -4.25 8.11 12.50
N ALA A 60 -5.24 9.00 12.46
CA ALA A 60 -6.29 9.13 13.48
C ALA A 60 -7.50 8.18 13.24
N SER A 61 -7.52 7.42 12.14
CA SER A 61 -8.61 6.47 11.85
C SER A 61 -8.41 5.11 12.54
N ASP A 62 -9.49 4.34 12.64
CA ASP A 62 -9.47 2.96 13.16
C ASP A 62 -9.15 1.92 12.07
N LEU A 63 -8.68 2.35 10.89
CA LEU A 63 -8.31 1.45 9.79
C LEU A 63 -7.06 0.62 10.14
N GLY A 64 -7.07 -0.64 9.73
CA GLY A 64 -5.82 -1.35 9.45
C GLY A 64 -5.07 -0.62 8.34
N VAL A 65 -3.82 -0.21 8.58
CA VAL A 65 -3.01 0.48 7.55
C VAL A 65 -1.79 -0.35 7.23
N GLY A 66 -1.73 -0.83 5.99
CA GLY A 66 -0.58 -1.50 5.39
C GLY A 66 0.17 -0.61 4.41
N VAL A 67 1.21 -1.15 3.77
CA VAL A 67 1.91 -0.48 2.66
C VAL A 67 1.59 -1.18 1.35
N HIS A 68 1.26 -0.39 0.33
CA HIS A 68 1.02 -0.86 -1.03
C HIS A 68 2.33 -0.84 -1.79
N LEU A 69 2.98 -2.00 -1.86
CA LEU A 69 4.27 -2.16 -2.48
C LEU A 69 4.11 -2.08 -4.00
N ASN A 70 4.81 -1.16 -4.66
CA ASN A 70 4.68 -1.02 -6.11
C ASN A 70 6.03 -0.92 -6.80
N LEU A 71 6.12 -1.52 -7.99
CA LEU A 71 7.34 -1.51 -8.83
C LEU A 71 7.07 -1.01 -10.25
N THR A 72 5.88 -0.45 -10.51
CA THR A 72 5.40 -0.09 -11.86
C THR A 72 4.82 1.32 -11.95
N LEU A 73 4.61 2.01 -10.82
CA LEU A 73 3.92 3.30 -10.79
C LEU A 73 4.81 4.41 -10.22
N GLY A 74 5.10 5.44 -11.01
CA GLY A 74 5.85 6.60 -10.53
C GLY A 74 7.34 6.36 -10.45
N SER A 75 8.03 7.00 -9.51
CA SER A 75 9.47 6.83 -9.29
C SER A 75 9.72 5.90 -8.10
N PRO A 76 10.84 5.17 -8.09
CA PRO A 76 11.26 4.42 -6.90
C PRO A 76 11.53 5.36 -5.73
N VAL A 77 11.37 4.85 -4.51
CA VAL A 77 11.79 5.54 -3.29
C VAL A 77 13.30 5.45 -3.14
N ALA A 78 13.90 4.30 -3.49
CA ALA A 78 15.33 4.19 -3.61
C ALA A 78 15.86 5.05 -4.77
N SER A 79 17.10 5.51 -4.64
CA SER A 79 17.78 6.17 -5.77
C SER A 79 17.78 5.24 -6.98
N ALA A 80 17.35 5.75 -8.15
CA ALA A 80 17.34 5.01 -9.41
C ALA A 80 18.70 4.35 -9.75
N LYS A 81 19.82 4.93 -9.28
CA LYS A 81 21.17 4.36 -9.43
C LYS A 81 21.39 3.05 -8.67
N ARG A 82 20.61 2.81 -7.61
CA ARG A 82 20.64 1.58 -6.81
C ARG A 82 19.70 0.50 -7.34
N VAL A 83 18.75 0.88 -8.19
CA VAL A 83 17.72 -0.02 -8.74
C VAL A 83 17.56 0.14 -10.27
N PRO A 84 18.66 0.18 -11.05
CA PRO A 84 18.61 0.48 -12.49
C PRO A 84 17.80 -0.54 -13.32
N SER A 85 17.62 -1.77 -12.85
CA SER A 85 16.81 -2.79 -13.52
C SER A 85 15.31 -2.51 -13.45
N LEU A 86 14.86 -1.70 -12.47
CA LEU A 86 13.45 -1.41 -12.22
C LEU A 86 12.94 -0.17 -12.98
N VAL A 87 13.84 0.62 -13.58
CA VAL A 87 13.52 1.94 -14.10
C VAL A 87 13.74 2.11 -15.61
N ASP A 88 13.04 3.08 -16.17
CA ASP A 88 13.23 3.63 -17.52
C ASP A 88 14.43 4.59 -17.57
N ALA A 89 14.70 5.16 -18.76
CA ALA A 89 15.80 6.10 -18.97
C ALA A 89 15.62 7.42 -18.18
N GLU A 90 14.38 7.74 -17.80
CA GLU A 90 14.01 8.89 -16.99
C GLU A 90 14.06 8.60 -15.49
N GLY A 91 14.44 7.39 -15.07
CA GLY A 91 14.54 6.98 -13.67
C GLY A 91 13.19 6.74 -12.99
N ARG A 92 12.13 6.50 -13.76
CA ARG A 92 10.80 6.11 -13.25
C ARG A 92 10.62 4.61 -13.42
N PHE A 93 9.73 4.00 -12.65
CA PHE A 93 9.40 2.59 -12.83
C PHE A 93 8.93 2.30 -14.26
N ILE A 94 9.36 1.13 -14.75
CA ILE A 94 8.87 0.57 -16.00
C ILE A 94 7.39 0.25 -15.83
N ARG A 95 6.52 0.93 -16.58
CA ARG A 95 5.06 0.81 -16.41
C ARG A 95 4.48 -0.49 -16.91
N ASP A 96 5.04 -1.04 -17.99
CA ASP A 96 4.58 -2.31 -18.51
C ASP A 96 5.03 -3.44 -17.57
N ALA A 97 4.08 -4.10 -16.93
CA ALA A 97 4.37 -5.11 -15.91
C ALA A 97 5.13 -6.32 -16.48
N ARG A 98 4.92 -6.66 -17.75
CA ARG A 98 5.63 -7.77 -18.40
C ARG A 98 7.09 -7.41 -18.66
N GLU A 99 7.34 -6.19 -19.15
CA GLU A 99 8.69 -5.68 -19.33
C GLU A 99 9.41 -5.54 -17.98
N ALA A 100 8.75 -4.96 -16.98
CA ALA A 100 9.29 -4.81 -15.63
C ALA A 100 9.69 -6.17 -15.05
N ALA A 101 8.80 -7.18 -15.12
CA ALA A 101 9.10 -8.52 -14.63
C ALA A 101 10.24 -9.21 -15.39
N ALA A 102 10.37 -8.97 -16.70
CA ALA A 102 11.45 -9.55 -17.51
C ALA A 102 12.82 -8.92 -17.22
N ARG A 103 12.85 -7.66 -16.75
CA ARG A 103 14.08 -6.90 -16.48
C ARG A 103 14.49 -6.92 -15.01
N ALA A 104 13.54 -7.03 -14.09
CA ALA A 104 13.77 -6.80 -12.68
C ALA A 104 14.80 -7.77 -12.06
N SER A 105 15.81 -7.19 -11.41
CA SER A 105 16.67 -7.92 -10.48
C SER A 105 15.95 -8.13 -9.15
N VAL A 106 15.99 -9.37 -8.64
CA VAL A 106 15.40 -9.72 -7.33
C VAL A 106 16.06 -8.93 -6.19
N ASP A 107 17.38 -8.71 -6.26
CA ASP A 107 18.10 -7.96 -5.24
C ASP A 107 17.74 -6.47 -5.25
N GLU A 108 17.55 -5.89 -6.44
CA GLU A 108 17.11 -4.50 -6.58
C GLU A 108 15.65 -4.33 -6.15
N ALA A 109 14.78 -5.27 -6.48
CA ALA A 109 13.41 -5.29 -5.97
C ALA A 109 13.42 -5.35 -4.43
N ARG A 110 14.26 -6.19 -3.82
CA ARG A 110 14.41 -6.23 -2.36
C ARG A 110 14.86 -4.90 -1.77
N ILE A 111 15.80 -4.21 -2.43
CA ILE A 111 16.27 -2.87 -2.02
C ILE A 111 15.11 -1.88 -2.05
N GLU A 112 14.37 -1.81 -3.16
CA GLU A 112 13.26 -0.87 -3.31
C GLU A 112 12.13 -1.15 -2.31
N LEU A 113 11.68 -2.40 -2.21
CA LEU A 113 10.60 -2.81 -1.31
C LEU A 113 10.96 -2.56 0.16
N GLY A 114 12.21 -2.82 0.56
CA GLY A 114 12.70 -2.46 1.89
C GLY A 114 12.68 -0.95 2.12
N THR A 115 13.09 -0.17 1.11
CA THR A 115 13.07 1.30 1.17
C THR A 115 11.64 1.85 1.28
N GLN A 116 10.67 1.25 0.59
CA GLN A 116 9.25 1.59 0.71
C GLN A 116 8.70 1.31 2.12
N ILE A 117 9.05 0.16 2.72
CA ILE A 117 8.67 -0.16 4.10
C ILE A 117 9.27 0.84 5.10
N ASP A 118 10.53 1.24 4.92
CA ASP A 118 11.15 2.25 5.78
C ASP A 118 10.56 3.66 5.59
N ALA A 119 10.17 4.02 4.37
CA ALA A 119 9.43 5.24 4.11
C ALA A 119 8.06 5.23 4.80
N PHE A 120 7.32 4.12 4.73
CA PHE A 120 6.06 3.94 5.48
C PHE A 120 6.26 4.20 6.97
N ARG A 121 7.30 3.60 7.56
CA ARG A 121 7.61 3.76 9.00
C ARG A 121 7.90 5.20 9.36
N THR A 122 8.55 5.94 8.47
CA THR A 122 8.84 7.36 8.65
C THR A 122 7.56 8.19 8.59
N ILE A 123 6.68 7.91 7.62
CA ILE A 123 5.42 8.65 7.42
C ILE A 123 4.43 8.39 8.57
N MET A 124 4.24 7.12 8.94
CA MET A 124 3.20 6.70 9.89
C MET A 124 3.69 6.59 11.35
N GLY A 125 5.00 6.68 11.58
CA GLY A 125 5.60 6.50 12.92
C GLY A 125 5.50 5.07 13.49
N ARG A 126 5.10 4.08 12.67
CA ARG A 126 4.91 2.69 13.07
C ARG A 126 5.13 1.72 11.89
N PHE A 127 5.24 0.43 12.19
CA PHE A 127 5.26 -0.61 11.14
C PHE A 127 3.89 -0.75 10.45
N PRO A 128 3.86 -1.15 9.16
CA PRO A 128 2.62 -1.47 8.48
C PRO A 128 2.00 -2.72 9.13
N THR A 129 0.66 -2.78 9.14
CA THR A 129 -0.08 -3.93 9.69
C THR A 129 -0.03 -5.15 8.76
N HIS A 130 0.14 -4.91 7.46
CA HIS A 130 0.23 -5.91 6.39
C HIS A 130 0.90 -5.31 5.15
N LEU A 131 1.20 -6.15 4.15
CA LEU A 131 1.77 -5.79 2.86
C LEU A 131 0.87 -6.33 1.75
N ASP A 132 0.68 -5.57 0.68
CA ASP A 132 0.09 -5.98 -0.60
C ASP A 132 0.84 -5.31 -1.77
N SER A 133 0.40 -5.52 -3.02
CA SER A 133 1.02 -4.99 -4.24
C SER A 133 0.08 -4.93 -5.43
#